data_AF-A0A2P5A6Q2-F1
#
_entry.id   AF-A0A2P5A6Q2-F1
#
_cell.length_a   1.000
_cell.length_b   1.000
_cell.length_c   1.000
_cell.angle_alpha   90.00
_cell.angle_beta   90.00
_cell.angle_gamma   90.00
#
_symmetry.space_group_name_H-M   'P 1'
#
loop_
_entity.id
_entity.type
_entity.pdbx_description
1 polymer ?
#
loop_
_entity_poly.entity_id
_entity_poly.type
_entity_poly.pdbx_seq_one_letter_code
_entity_poly.pdbx_strand_id
1 'polypeptide(L)'
;MLTAAASVKSRAIRKPNCNGYGSLCYDPRFVGGDGVMFYFHGAKGGNFAIVSDESLQINAHFIGTRPQGRTRDFTWVQALSVMFDAHTLVVGAKRVPRWDDTVDALTATWDGEPVHIPTDGEAEWRATSLGDPKRQVVLERTDEYNSVRVTVAGLVEMDIRVRPIGKEENRVHNYQIPDGDSFAHLETQFRFFNLSDSVEGVLGKTYRPGYVSPVKVGVPMPMMGGEDKYQTPSLYSTLCKKCRFQRPSSTSSSGSDDHDGGVAQY
;
A
#
# COMPACT_ATOMS: atom_id res chain seq x y z
N MET A 1 5.56 -23.03 46.76
CA MET A 1 4.90 -22.46 45.57
C MET A 1 5.98 -21.80 44.73
N LEU A 2 6.42 -22.44 43.64
CA LEU A 2 7.31 -21.80 42.67
C LEU A 2 6.43 -20.94 41.74
N THR A 3 6.55 -19.63 41.84
CA THR A 3 6.09 -18.70 40.82
C THR A 3 6.98 -18.89 39.59
N ALA A 4 6.42 -19.47 38.53
CA ALA A 4 7.06 -19.48 37.23
C ALA A 4 7.21 -18.03 36.77
N ALA A 5 8.45 -17.55 36.66
CA ALA A 5 8.74 -16.31 35.97
C ALA A 5 8.34 -16.51 34.51
N ALA A 6 7.30 -15.80 34.06
CA ALA A 6 6.97 -15.71 32.66
C ALA A 6 8.21 -15.16 31.94
N SER A 7 8.82 -16.00 31.10
CA SER A 7 9.87 -15.56 30.19
C SER A 7 9.23 -14.56 29.22
N VAL A 8 9.49 -13.27 29.43
CA VAL A 8 9.15 -12.22 28.48
C VAL A 8 9.99 -12.52 27.24
N LYS A 9 9.42 -13.20 26.24
CA LYS A 9 10.00 -13.22 24.90
C LYS A 9 10.17 -11.76 24.49
N SER A 10 11.41 -11.34 24.25
CA SER A 10 11.70 -10.03 23.70
C SER A 10 10.92 -9.88 22.39
N ARG A 11 9.95 -8.96 22.37
CA ARG A 11 9.08 -8.66 21.22
C ARG A 11 9.95 -8.20 20.05
N ALA A 12 10.08 -9.02 19.01
CA ALA A 12 10.85 -8.66 17.84
C ALA A 12 10.05 -7.64 17.01
N ILE A 13 10.35 -6.36 17.18
CA ILE A 13 9.79 -5.28 16.36
C ILE A 13 10.24 -5.49 14.91
N ARG A 14 9.28 -5.66 13.98
CA ARG A 14 9.57 -5.82 12.54
C ARG A 14 9.05 -4.59 11.79
N LYS A 15 9.96 -3.88 11.13
CA LYS A 15 9.69 -2.63 10.38
C LYS A 15 10.09 -2.80 8.91
N PRO A 16 9.46 -2.05 7.99
CA PRO A 16 9.86 -2.04 6.59
C PRO A 16 11.34 -1.66 6.44
N ASN A 17 12.11 -2.39 5.63
CA ASN A 17 13.44 -1.95 5.24
C ASN A 17 13.35 -0.99 4.05
N CYS A 18 13.40 0.31 4.31
CA CYS A 18 13.32 1.37 3.30
C CYS A 18 14.53 1.47 2.35
N ASN A 19 15.53 0.60 2.49
CA ASN A 19 16.63 0.44 1.53
C ASN A 19 16.66 -0.95 0.87
N GLY A 20 15.73 -1.84 1.24
CA GLY A 20 15.64 -3.18 0.67
C GLY A 20 14.89 -3.19 -0.66
N TYR A 21 15.05 -4.27 -1.42
CA TYR A 21 14.28 -4.53 -2.64
C TYR A 21 12.77 -4.39 -2.37
N GLY A 22 12.07 -3.77 -3.31
CA GLY A 22 10.64 -3.54 -3.21
C GLY A 22 10.25 -2.50 -2.15
N SER A 23 11.16 -1.67 -1.66
CA SER A 23 10.77 -0.62 -0.70
C SER A 23 10.09 0.57 -1.40
N LEU A 24 9.10 1.15 -0.73
CA LEU A 24 8.37 2.37 -1.07
C LEU A 24 8.23 3.21 0.21
N CYS A 25 9.10 4.19 0.39
CA CYS A 25 9.19 5.01 1.61
C CYS A 25 9.48 6.48 1.27
N TYR A 26 9.44 7.37 2.26
CA TYR A 26 9.78 8.80 2.07
C TYR A 26 8.86 9.48 1.02
N ASP A 27 9.41 10.34 0.15
CA ASP A 27 8.66 11.29 -0.69
C ASP A 27 8.59 10.98 -2.21
N PRO A 28 7.85 9.94 -2.61
CA PRO A 28 8.19 8.55 -2.35
C PRO A 28 9.40 8.10 -3.17
N ARG A 29 10.37 7.55 -2.45
CA ARG A 29 11.52 6.82 -2.94
C ARG A 29 11.19 5.33 -3.04
N PHE A 30 11.59 4.73 -4.15
CA PHE A 30 11.46 3.32 -4.45
C PHE A 30 12.84 2.65 -4.52
N VAL A 31 12.88 1.35 -4.24
CA VAL A 31 13.97 0.46 -4.63
C VAL A 31 13.36 -0.68 -5.44
N GLY A 32 13.75 -0.77 -6.71
CA GLY A 32 13.21 -1.74 -7.66
C GLY A 32 13.56 -3.19 -7.33
N GLY A 33 12.91 -4.13 -8.03
CA GLY A 33 13.29 -5.55 -8.04
C GLY A 33 14.68 -5.80 -8.63
N ASP A 34 15.16 -4.85 -9.44
CA ASP A 34 16.53 -4.76 -9.98
C ASP A 34 17.53 -4.13 -9.00
N GLY A 35 17.08 -3.71 -7.80
CA GLY A 35 17.89 -3.05 -6.78
C GLY A 35 18.17 -1.58 -7.07
N VAL A 36 17.67 -1.02 -8.18
CA VAL A 36 17.89 0.37 -8.53
C VAL A 36 16.96 1.26 -7.71
N MET A 37 17.55 2.27 -7.07
CA MET A 37 16.81 3.30 -6.36
C MET A 37 16.30 4.37 -7.33
N PHE A 38 15.04 4.78 -7.16
CA PHE A 38 14.44 5.86 -7.95
C PHE A 38 13.33 6.59 -7.18
N TYR A 39 12.95 7.75 -7.68
CA TYR A 39 11.81 8.53 -7.21
C TYR A 39 10.70 8.55 -8.24
N PHE A 40 9.48 8.54 -7.74
CA PHE A 40 8.27 8.71 -8.53
C PHE A 40 7.34 9.64 -7.75
N HIS A 41 7.24 10.91 -8.15
CA HIS A 41 6.46 11.87 -7.39
C HIS A 41 4.95 11.66 -7.60
N GLY A 42 4.51 11.35 -8.82
CA GLY A 42 3.07 11.41 -9.09
C GLY A 42 2.49 12.80 -8.79
N ALA A 43 1.16 12.90 -8.74
CA ALA A 43 0.46 14.12 -8.37
C ALA A 43 -0.19 13.96 -7.00
N LYS A 44 -0.22 15.02 -6.19
CA LYS A 44 -0.97 15.02 -4.93
C LYS A 44 -2.47 14.79 -5.19
N GLY A 45 -3.09 13.94 -4.38
CA GLY A 45 -4.47 13.46 -4.58
C GLY A 45 -4.62 12.42 -5.69
N GLY A 46 -3.55 12.07 -6.40
CA GLY A 46 -3.56 11.09 -7.48
C GLY A 46 -3.55 9.65 -6.99
N ASN A 47 -3.98 8.74 -7.87
CA ASN A 47 -3.89 7.30 -7.64
C ASN A 47 -3.03 6.67 -8.74
N PHE A 48 -2.15 5.74 -8.37
CA PHE A 48 -1.22 5.13 -9.31
C PHE A 48 -1.08 3.63 -9.06
N ALA A 49 -1.03 2.84 -10.14
CA ALA A 49 -0.72 1.43 -10.10
C ALA A 49 0.78 1.23 -9.81
N ILE A 50 1.09 0.75 -8.61
CA ILE A 50 2.45 0.42 -8.17
C ILE A 50 2.89 -0.92 -8.75
N VAL A 51 1.99 -1.90 -8.73
CA VAL A 51 2.15 -3.20 -9.39
C VAL A 51 0.85 -3.52 -10.10
N SER A 52 0.92 -4.05 -11.32
CA SER A 52 -0.23 -4.60 -12.03
C SER A 52 0.23 -5.80 -12.85
N ASP A 53 -0.25 -6.97 -12.45
CA ASP A 53 -0.04 -8.25 -13.08
C ASP A 53 -1.41 -8.95 -13.24
N GLU A 54 -1.44 -10.12 -13.86
CA GLU A 54 -2.70 -10.84 -14.12
C GLU A 54 -3.41 -11.27 -12.83
N SER A 55 -2.65 -11.59 -11.78
CA SER A 55 -3.19 -12.10 -10.50
C SER A 55 -3.23 -11.06 -9.37
N LEU A 56 -2.60 -9.91 -9.55
CA LEU A 56 -2.39 -8.92 -8.50
C LEU A 56 -2.30 -7.50 -9.09
N GLN A 57 -3.07 -6.57 -8.53
CA GLN A 57 -2.83 -5.15 -8.71
C GLN A 57 -2.77 -4.42 -7.37
N ILE A 58 -1.73 -3.61 -7.18
CA ILE A 58 -1.58 -2.73 -6.02
C ILE A 58 -1.61 -1.29 -6.50
N ASN A 59 -2.63 -0.55 -6.08
CA ASN A 59 -2.72 0.88 -6.30
C ASN A 59 -2.31 1.64 -5.03
N ALA A 60 -1.72 2.82 -5.21
CA ALA A 60 -1.40 3.73 -4.12
C ALA A 60 -2.14 5.06 -4.28
N HIS A 61 -2.69 5.57 -3.19
CA HIS A 61 -3.23 6.92 -3.09
C HIS A 61 -2.16 7.88 -2.55
N PHE A 62 -1.89 8.95 -3.29
CA PHE A 62 -0.85 9.91 -2.96
C PHE A 62 -1.46 11.14 -2.29
N ILE A 63 -0.96 11.51 -1.11
CA ILE A 63 -1.19 12.82 -0.49
C ILE A 63 0.01 13.73 -0.78
N GLY A 64 -0.10 15.03 -0.55
CA GLY A 64 1.02 15.91 -0.84
C GLY A 64 0.77 17.40 -0.66
N THR A 65 1.85 18.17 -0.77
CA THR A 65 1.83 19.64 -0.77
C THR A 65 2.48 20.18 -2.05
N ARG A 66 2.15 21.43 -2.38
CA ARG A 66 2.84 22.18 -3.42
C ARG A 66 3.12 23.60 -2.93
N PRO A 67 4.26 23.81 -2.23
CA PRO A 67 4.77 25.15 -1.94
C PRO A 67 4.77 26.06 -3.16
N GLN A 68 4.52 27.35 -2.94
CA GLN A 68 4.54 28.35 -4.00
C GLN A 68 5.89 28.34 -4.74
N GLY A 69 5.84 28.44 -6.08
CA GLY A 69 7.04 28.45 -6.93
C GLY A 69 7.58 27.07 -7.30
N ARG A 70 7.03 25.97 -6.75
CA ARG A 70 7.39 24.61 -7.19
C ARG A 70 6.56 24.18 -8.39
N THR A 71 7.21 23.49 -9.32
CA THR A 71 6.59 22.89 -10.50
C THR A 71 6.07 21.47 -10.26
N ARG A 72 6.46 20.84 -9.15
CA ARG A 72 6.11 19.46 -8.77
C ARG A 72 5.62 19.40 -7.33
N ASP A 73 4.74 18.44 -7.07
CA ASP A 73 4.28 18.11 -5.73
C ASP A 73 5.39 17.42 -4.93
N PHE A 74 5.40 17.69 -3.63
CA PHE A 74 5.90 16.70 -2.67
C PHE A 74 4.75 15.75 -2.38
N THR A 75 5.03 14.45 -2.37
CA THR A 75 4.00 13.44 -2.22
C THR A 75 4.43 12.31 -1.31
N TRP A 76 3.44 11.66 -0.70
CA TRP A 76 3.62 10.50 0.16
C TRP A 76 2.44 9.55 -0.05
N VAL A 77 2.62 8.27 0.27
CA VAL A 77 1.57 7.26 0.11
C VAL A 77 0.68 7.25 1.35
N GLN A 78 -0.60 7.58 1.22
CA GLN A 78 -1.54 7.50 2.35
C GLN A 78 -2.23 6.13 2.44
N ALA A 79 -2.50 5.49 1.30
CA ALA A 79 -3.20 4.22 1.27
C ALA A 79 -2.71 3.34 0.12
N LEU A 80 -2.79 2.03 0.34
CA LEU A 80 -2.55 0.97 -0.64
C LEU A 80 -3.83 0.14 -0.78
N SER A 81 -4.26 -0.10 -2.01
CA SER A 81 -5.34 -1.04 -2.35
C SER A 81 -4.74 -2.23 -3.06
N VAL A 82 -4.82 -3.39 -2.43
CA VAL A 82 -4.33 -4.68 -2.92
C VAL A 82 -5.53 -5.46 -3.47
N MET A 83 -5.58 -5.57 -4.79
CA MET A 83 -6.63 -6.25 -5.54
C MET A 83 -6.09 -7.56 -6.10
N PHE A 84 -6.80 -8.65 -5.81
CA PHE A 84 -6.47 -10.00 -6.26
C PHE A 84 -7.74 -10.84 -6.21
N ASP A 85 -7.82 -11.86 -7.06
CA ASP A 85 -9.06 -12.63 -7.26
C ASP A 85 -10.27 -11.65 -7.39
N ALA A 86 -11.36 -11.88 -6.66
CA ALA A 86 -12.49 -10.95 -6.56
C ALA A 86 -12.38 -9.92 -5.41
N HIS A 87 -11.31 -9.97 -4.63
CA HIS A 87 -11.19 -9.27 -3.34
C HIS A 87 -10.41 -7.96 -3.43
N THR A 88 -10.60 -7.12 -2.42
CA THR A 88 -9.83 -5.89 -2.23
C THR A 88 -9.51 -5.69 -0.76
N LEU A 89 -8.23 -5.69 -0.45
CA LEU A 89 -7.71 -5.29 0.85
C LEU A 89 -7.13 -3.88 0.75
N VAL A 90 -7.59 -2.96 1.60
CA VAL A 90 -7.02 -1.61 1.69
C VAL A 90 -6.30 -1.45 3.01
N VAL A 91 -5.08 -0.91 2.99
CA VAL A 91 -4.35 -0.48 4.18
C VAL A 91 -4.01 1.00 4.02
N GLY A 92 -4.16 1.78 5.08
CA GLY A 92 -4.00 3.23 5.00
C GLY A 92 -3.61 3.89 6.31
N ALA A 93 -3.34 5.18 6.21
CA ALA A 93 -3.02 6.08 7.32
C ALA A 93 -4.16 7.08 7.55
N LYS A 94 -4.68 7.16 8.78
CA LYS A 94 -5.62 8.20 9.22
C LYS A 94 -4.94 9.55 9.14
N ARG A 95 -5.69 10.55 8.68
CA ARG A 95 -5.31 11.95 8.87
C ARG A 95 -5.38 12.28 10.35
N VAL A 96 -4.26 12.68 10.94
CA VAL A 96 -4.16 13.01 12.37
C VAL A 96 -3.62 14.43 12.56
N PRO A 97 -4.29 15.29 13.36
CA PRO A 97 -3.83 16.67 13.56
C PRO A 97 -2.53 16.77 14.32
N ARG A 98 -2.32 15.86 15.28
CA ARG A 98 -1.10 15.72 16.07
C ARG A 98 -0.76 14.25 16.14
N TRP A 99 0.51 13.94 15.91
CA TRP A 99 1.01 12.59 16.03
C TRP A 99 1.17 12.18 17.49
N ASP A 100 0.77 10.95 17.79
CA ASP A 100 0.98 10.28 19.06
C ASP A 100 1.43 8.84 18.76
N ASP A 101 2.64 8.48 19.18
CA ASP A 101 3.23 7.17 18.94
C ASP A 101 2.48 6.03 19.67
N THR A 102 1.57 6.38 20.59
CA THR A 102 0.76 5.44 21.37
C THR A 102 -0.66 5.26 20.84
N VAL A 103 -0.98 5.86 19.69
CA VAL A 103 -2.31 5.78 19.06
C VAL A 103 -2.18 5.28 17.63
N ASP A 104 -3.05 4.33 17.26
CA ASP A 104 -3.09 3.82 15.89
C ASP A 104 -3.70 4.84 14.91
N ALA A 105 -2.83 5.31 14.02
CA ALA A 105 -3.17 5.93 12.75
C ALA A 105 -3.33 4.90 11.62
N LEU A 106 -3.07 3.60 11.85
CA LEU A 106 -3.33 2.56 10.84
C LEU A 106 -4.84 2.33 10.63
N THR A 107 -5.23 2.10 9.38
CA THR A 107 -6.56 1.60 9.00
C THR A 107 -6.42 0.42 8.06
N ALA A 108 -7.34 -0.53 8.15
CA ALA A 108 -7.49 -1.59 7.15
C ALA A 108 -8.96 -1.86 6.85
N THR A 109 -9.27 -2.22 5.60
CA THR A 109 -10.59 -2.72 5.19
C THR A 109 -10.45 -3.93 4.28
N TRP A 110 -11.38 -4.86 4.39
CA TRP A 110 -11.51 -6.06 3.57
C TRP A 110 -12.85 -6.01 2.84
N ASP A 111 -12.81 -5.93 1.51
CA ASP A 111 -14.01 -5.79 0.65
C ASP A 111 -14.95 -4.65 1.08
N GLY A 112 -14.36 -3.56 1.60
CA GLY A 112 -15.10 -2.40 2.09
C GLY A 112 -15.41 -2.44 3.59
N GLU A 113 -15.36 -3.61 4.22
CA GLU A 113 -15.65 -3.77 5.64
C GLU A 113 -14.43 -3.47 6.53
N PRO A 114 -14.58 -2.74 7.65
CA PRO A 114 -13.47 -2.44 8.55
C PRO A 114 -12.81 -3.70 9.12
N VAL A 115 -11.48 -3.72 9.08
CA VAL A 115 -10.66 -4.74 9.73
C VAL A 115 -10.08 -4.17 11.03
N HIS A 116 -10.40 -4.81 12.15
CA HIS A 116 -9.82 -4.49 13.44
C HIS A 116 -8.69 -5.46 13.79
N ILE A 117 -7.50 -4.91 14.03
CA ILE A 117 -6.36 -5.65 14.53
C ILE A 117 -6.04 -5.06 15.91
N PRO A 118 -6.21 -5.82 16.99
CA PRO A 118 -5.85 -5.39 18.34
C PRO A 118 -4.39 -4.89 18.44
N THR A 119 -4.08 -4.13 19.49
CA THR A 119 -2.73 -3.54 19.73
C THR A 119 -1.88 -4.37 20.70
N ASP A 120 -2.40 -5.49 21.20
CA ASP A 120 -1.60 -6.48 21.91
C ASP A 120 -0.66 -7.19 20.90
N GLY A 121 0.62 -7.27 21.26
CA GLY A 121 1.66 -7.71 20.34
C GLY A 121 1.41 -9.12 19.82
N GLU A 122 1.57 -9.27 18.51
CA GLU A 122 1.29 -10.49 17.74
C GLU A 122 -0.21 -10.73 17.45
N ALA A 123 -1.07 -9.74 17.68
CA ALA A 123 -2.46 -9.81 17.21
C ALA A 123 -2.52 -9.94 15.68
N GLU A 124 -3.44 -10.78 15.23
CA GLU A 124 -3.65 -11.06 13.82
C GLU A 124 -5.13 -10.98 13.46
N TRP A 125 -5.38 -10.50 12.24
CA TRP A 125 -6.63 -10.70 11.55
C TRP A 125 -6.40 -11.64 10.36
N ARG A 126 -7.36 -12.55 10.12
CA ARG A 126 -7.26 -13.56 9.05
C ARG A 126 -8.53 -13.62 8.23
N ALA A 127 -8.37 -13.80 6.93
CA ALA A 127 -9.45 -14.16 6.01
C ALA A 127 -8.96 -15.22 5.02
N THR A 128 -9.90 -15.86 4.34
CA THR A 128 -9.62 -16.81 3.25
C THR A 128 -10.38 -16.35 2.02
N SER A 129 -9.70 -16.22 0.87
CA SER A 129 -10.37 -15.85 -0.38
C SER A 129 -11.34 -16.95 -0.82
N LEU A 130 -12.40 -16.53 -1.53
CA LEU A 130 -13.42 -17.44 -2.05
C LEU A 130 -13.03 -18.12 -3.38
N GLY A 131 -11.88 -17.74 -3.96
CA GLY A 131 -11.40 -18.27 -5.24
C GLY A 131 -10.72 -19.64 -5.15
N ASP A 132 -10.36 -20.19 -6.32
CA ASP A 132 -9.51 -21.37 -6.48
C ASP A 132 -8.22 -20.97 -7.22
N PRO A 133 -7.02 -21.10 -6.60
CA PRO A 133 -6.79 -21.61 -5.25
C PRO A 133 -7.26 -20.64 -4.16
N LYS A 134 -7.75 -21.20 -3.04
CA LYS A 134 -8.04 -20.42 -1.83
C LYS A 134 -6.75 -19.80 -1.32
N ARG A 135 -6.78 -18.49 -1.05
CA ARG A 135 -5.63 -17.75 -0.51
C ARG A 135 -5.90 -17.36 0.92
N GLN A 136 -4.95 -17.63 1.80
CA GLN A 136 -4.98 -17.07 3.14
C GLN A 136 -4.52 -15.61 3.09
N VAL A 137 -5.26 -14.74 3.77
CA VAL A 137 -4.91 -13.34 3.97
C VAL A 137 -4.69 -13.14 5.47
N VAL A 138 -3.54 -12.56 5.83
CA VAL A 138 -3.16 -12.32 7.22
C VAL A 138 -2.70 -10.88 7.38
N LEU A 139 -3.22 -10.19 8.38
CA LEU A 139 -2.71 -8.90 8.84
C LEU A 139 -2.20 -9.09 10.27
N GLU A 140 -0.89 -9.11 10.45
CA GLU A 140 -0.20 -9.40 11.71
C GLU A 140 0.44 -8.13 12.28
N ARG A 141 0.24 -7.83 13.57
CA ARG A 141 0.95 -6.75 14.25
C ARG A 141 2.44 -7.04 14.31
N THR A 142 3.24 -6.07 13.89
CA THR A 142 4.71 -6.15 13.94
C THR A 142 5.35 -5.18 14.93
N ASP A 143 4.55 -4.28 15.50
CA ASP A 143 4.85 -3.37 16.61
C ASP A 143 3.54 -3.11 17.38
N GLU A 144 3.60 -2.37 18.49
CA GLU A 144 2.40 -2.07 19.29
C GLU A 144 1.38 -1.21 18.54
N TYR A 145 1.88 -0.17 17.88
CA TYR A 145 1.09 0.76 17.11
C TYR A 145 1.69 0.93 15.72
N ASN A 146 0.82 1.25 14.76
CA ASN A 146 1.21 1.79 13.46
C ASN A 146 2.07 0.87 12.58
N SER A 147 2.25 -0.41 12.91
CA SER A 147 3.03 -1.35 12.09
C SER A 147 2.33 -2.69 11.94
N VAL A 148 2.25 -3.16 10.70
CA VAL A 148 1.56 -4.40 10.32
C VAL A 148 2.33 -5.11 9.21
N ARG A 149 2.33 -6.44 9.24
CA ARG A 149 2.68 -7.28 8.10
C ARG A 149 1.41 -7.77 7.46
N VAL A 150 1.28 -7.54 6.16
CA VAL A 150 0.19 -8.06 5.34
C VAL A 150 0.72 -9.21 4.50
N THR A 151 0.06 -10.35 4.54
CA THR A 151 0.40 -11.50 3.72
C THR A 151 -0.82 -11.93 2.91
N VAL A 152 -0.70 -11.95 1.59
CA VAL A 152 -1.65 -12.57 0.67
C VAL A 152 -0.97 -13.80 0.06
N ALA A 153 -1.42 -14.98 0.47
CA ALA A 153 -0.73 -16.23 0.17
C ALA A 153 -0.45 -16.41 -1.33
N GLY A 154 0.84 -16.62 -1.64
CA GLY A 154 1.34 -16.84 -2.99
C GLY A 154 1.39 -15.61 -3.89
N LEU A 155 1.06 -14.40 -3.40
CA LEU A 155 1.07 -13.17 -4.20
C LEU A 155 2.03 -12.12 -3.65
N VAL A 156 1.84 -11.71 -2.39
CA VAL A 156 2.64 -10.61 -1.81
C VAL A 156 2.69 -10.69 -0.28
N GLU A 157 3.84 -10.33 0.27
CA GLU A 157 4.02 -9.93 1.66
C GLU A 157 4.40 -8.44 1.68
N MET A 158 3.81 -7.67 2.60
CA MET A 158 4.07 -6.24 2.76
C MET A 158 4.33 -5.93 4.22
N ASP A 159 5.54 -5.49 4.54
CA ASP A 159 5.80 -4.84 5.82
C ASP A 159 5.39 -3.37 5.68
N ILE A 160 4.46 -2.91 6.50
CA ILE A 160 3.90 -1.56 6.45
C ILE A 160 4.09 -0.87 7.81
N ARG A 161 4.50 0.40 7.77
CA ARG A 161 4.53 1.30 8.91
C ARG A 161 3.88 2.63 8.57
N VAL A 162 3.02 3.12 9.46
CA VAL A 162 2.53 4.51 9.43
C VAL A 162 3.49 5.40 10.21
N ARG A 163 3.85 6.54 9.65
CA ARG A 163 4.66 7.56 10.33
C ARG A 163 4.22 8.98 9.95
N PRO A 164 4.50 9.98 10.80
CA PRO A 164 4.24 11.37 10.48
C PRO A 164 5.43 11.98 9.72
N ILE A 165 5.23 13.20 9.22
CA ILE A 165 6.32 14.13 8.90
C ILE A 165 6.62 14.95 10.15
N GLY A 166 7.86 14.85 10.64
CA GLY A 166 8.29 15.60 11.82
C GLY A 166 8.50 17.09 11.52
N LYS A 167 8.47 17.94 12.55
CA LYS A 167 8.73 19.40 12.40
C LYS A 167 10.09 19.69 11.78
N GLU A 168 11.12 18.98 12.22
CA GLU A 168 12.48 19.17 11.70
C GLU A 168 12.60 18.72 10.24
N GLU A 169 12.01 17.58 9.90
CA GLU A 169 11.94 17.09 8.52
C GLU A 169 11.21 18.11 7.62
N ASN A 170 10.03 18.57 8.03
CA ASN A 170 9.27 19.60 7.32
C ASN A 170 10.09 20.89 7.12
N ARG A 171 10.85 21.31 8.13
CA ARG A 171 11.71 22.51 8.09
C ARG A 171 12.88 22.35 7.11
N VAL A 172 13.61 21.24 7.21
CA VAL A 172 14.80 20.97 6.39
C VAL A 172 14.44 20.82 4.91
N HIS A 173 13.34 20.13 4.62
CA HIS A 173 12.90 19.91 3.23
C HIS A 173 11.97 21.02 2.70
N ASN A 174 11.55 21.95 3.56
CA ASN A 174 10.60 23.02 3.23
C ASN A 174 9.31 22.47 2.58
N TYR A 175 8.74 21.41 3.15
CA TYR A 175 7.51 20.80 2.65
C TYR A 175 6.29 21.72 2.84
N GLN A 176 6.36 22.66 3.79
CA GLN A 176 5.27 23.57 4.16
C GLN A 176 4.00 22.82 4.53
N ILE A 177 4.16 21.76 5.32
CA ILE A 177 3.05 21.02 5.91
C ILE A 177 2.21 22.00 6.75
N PRO A 178 0.88 22.11 6.50
CA PRO A 178 0.01 23.01 7.24
C PRO A 178 -0.13 22.58 8.70
N ASP A 179 -0.37 23.56 9.58
CA ASP A 179 -0.70 23.29 10.98
C ASP A 179 -1.99 22.45 11.08
N GLY A 180 -2.03 21.55 12.08
CA GLY A 180 -3.17 20.67 12.30
C GLY A 180 -3.23 19.46 11.35
N ASP A 181 -2.10 19.10 10.73
CA ASP A 181 -1.94 17.86 9.99
C ASP A 181 -0.52 17.31 10.15
N SER A 182 -0.40 16.06 10.58
CA SER A 182 0.91 15.40 10.71
C SER A 182 1.37 14.72 9.43
N PHE A 183 0.54 14.72 8.38
CA PHE A 183 0.82 14.04 7.11
C PHE A 183 1.24 12.58 7.33
N ALA A 184 0.45 11.86 8.12
CA ALA A 184 0.65 10.44 8.37
C ALA A 184 0.59 9.67 7.04
N HIS A 185 1.62 8.88 6.77
CA HIS A 185 1.80 8.17 5.51
C HIS A 185 2.46 6.81 5.73
N LEU A 186 2.41 5.97 4.70
CA LEU A 186 2.91 4.60 4.68
C LEU A 186 4.37 4.57 4.22
N GLU A 187 5.19 3.90 5.00
CA GLU A 187 6.42 3.26 4.54
C GLU A 187 6.10 1.78 4.31
N THR A 188 6.51 1.24 3.17
CA THR A 188 6.17 -0.14 2.79
C THR A 188 7.38 -0.84 2.21
N GLN A 189 7.54 -2.11 2.53
CA GLN A 189 8.45 -3.01 1.84
C GLN A 189 7.65 -4.17 1.27
N PHE A 190 7.65 -4.30 -0.04
CA PHE A 190 6.99 -5.38 -0.75
C PHE A 190 7.95 -6.56 -0.98
N ARG A 191 7.43 -7.77 -0.80
CA ARG A 191 8.02 -9.01 -1.28
C ARG A 191 6.97 -9.71 -2.12
N PHE A 192 7.17 -9.71 -3.42
CA PHE A 192 6.25 -10.34 -4.36
C PHE A 192 6.60 -11.81 -4.59
N PHE A 193 5.57 -12.60 -4.85
CA PHE A 193 5.68 -14.01 -5.19
C PHE A 193 4.97 -14.22 -6.53
N ASN A 194 5.56 -15.06 -7.39
CA ASN A 194 4.92 -15.51 -8.63
C ASN A 194 4.43 -14.37 -9.56
N LEU A 195 5.19 -13.27 -9.67
CA LEU A 195 4.95 -12.27 -10.71
C LEU A 195 5.25 -12.87 -12.09
N SER A 196 4.42 -12.55 -13.07
CA SER A 196 4.66 -12.91 -14.47
C SER A 196 5.79 -12.07 -15.08
N ASP A 197 6.40 -12.57 -16.14
CA ASP A 197 7.40 -11.84 -16.93
C ASP A 197 6.84 -10.56 -17.58
N SER A 198 5.52 -10.42 -17.58
CA SER A 198 4.78 -9.29 -18.16
C SER A 198 4.35 -8.24 -17.14
N VAL A 199 4.69 -8.39 -15.86
CA VAL A 199 4.30 -7.48 -14.77
C VAL A 199 4.57 -6.00 -15.10
N GLU A 200 3.59 -5.15 -14.83
CA GLU A 200 3.61 -3.70 -15.03
C GLU A 200 3.43 -2.96 -13.71
N GLY A 201 3.39 -1.63 -13.77
CA GLY A 201 3.30 -0.73 -12.62
C GLY A 201 4.59 0.05 -12.40
N VAL A 202 4.51 1.10 -11.58
CA VAL A 202 5.67 1.96 -11.25
C VAL A 202 6.83 1.12 -10.71
N LEU A 203 6.55 0.24 -9.74
CA LEU A 203 7.51 -0.69 -9.16
C LEU A 203 7.53 -2.02 -9.90
N GLY A 204 6.35 -2.57 -10.25
CA GLY A 204 6.22 -3.91 -10.81
C GLY A 204 7.08 -4.16 -12.05
N LYS A 205 7.15 -3.19 -12.98
CA LYS A 205 7.95 -3.32 -14.21
C LYS A 205 9.43 -3.60 -13.98
N THR A 206 9.96 -3.24 -12.80
CA THR A 206 11.37 -3.45 -12.42
C THR A 206 11.69 -4.91 -12.07
N TYR A 207 10.67 -5.75 -11.90
CA TYR A 207 10.81 -7.19 -11.66
C TYR A 207 10.83 -8.02 -12.95
N ARG A 208 10.60 -7.41 -14.11
CA ARG A 208 10.57 -8.15 -15.38
C ARG A 208 11.97 -8.65 -15.78
N PRO A 209 12.08 -9.87 -16.33
CA PRO A 209 13.32 -10.34 -16.92
C PRO A 209 13.84 -9.37 -17.98
N GLY A 210 15.13 -9.06 -17.93
CA GLY A 210 15.78 -8.16 -18.89
C GLY A 210 15.34 -6.68 -18.79
N TYR A 211 14.62 -6.28 -17.74
CA TYR A 211 14.33 -4.87 -17.51
C TYR A 211 15.61 -4.07 -17.35
N VAL A 212 15.74 -2.99 -18.13
CA VAL A 212 16.83 -2.01 -18.01
C VAL A 212 16.22 -0.71 -17.53
N SER A 213 16.59 -0.30 -16.32
CA SER A 213 16.08 0.93 -15.72
C SER A 213 16.54 2.15 -16.53
N PRO A 214 15.61 3.03 -16.97
CA PRO A 214 15.97 4.24 -17.71
C PRO A 214 16.47 5.36 -16.77
N VAL A 215 16.45 5.14 -15.46
CA VAL A 215 16.81 6.17 -14.47
C VAL A 215 18.31 6.43 -14.49
N LYS A 216 18.68 7.70 -14.37
CA LYS A 216 20.08 8.10 -14.34
C LYS A 216 20.70 7.78 -12.97
N VAL A 217 21.41 6.66 -12.87
CA VAL A 217 22.13 6.28 -11.65
C VAL A 217 23.23 7.29 -11.32
N GLY A 218 23.48 7.53 -10.02
CA GLY A 218 24.55 8.41 -9.54
C GLY A 218 24.19 9.89 -9.42
N VAL A 219 22.93 10.27 -9.66
CA VAL A 219 22.42 11.60 -9.30
C VAL A 219 21.65 11.54 -7.98
N PRO A 220 21.48 12.66 -7.25
CA PRO A 220 20.80 12.65 -5.96
C PRO A 220 19.35 12.16 -5.99
N MET A 221 18.61 12.49 -7.06
CA MET A 221 17.17 12.20 -7.21
C MET A 221 16.89 11.57 -8.59
N PRO A 222 17.21 10.28 -8.80
CA PRO A 222 16.95 9.59 -10.05
C PRO A 222 15.44 9.41 -10.27
N MET A 223 14.89 10.00 -11.33
CA MET A 223 13.44 10.02 -11.59
C MET A 223 13.04 8.96 -12.61
N MET A 224 11.98 8.19 -12.32
CA MET A 224 11.49 7.12 -13.22
C MET A 224 10.41 7.58 -14.21
N GLY A 225 9.55 8.52 -13.81
CA GLY A 225 8.37 8.92 -14.59
C GLY A 225 7.39 7.77 -14.86
N GLY A 226 6.45 8.00 -15.78
CA GLY A 226 5.41 7.04 -16.16
C GLY A 226 4.05 7.30 -15.50
N GLU A 227 3.85 8.51 -14.97
CA GLU A 227 2.60 8.99 -14.40
C GLU A 227 1.42 8.74 -15.36
N ASP A 228 1.60 9.10 -16.64
CA ASP A 228 0.57 8.94 -17.67
C ASP A 228 0.23 7.47 -17.98
N LYS A 229 1.12 6.52 -17.66
CA LYS A 229 0.95 5.09 -17.91
C LYS A 229 0.22 4.39 -16.77
N TYR A 230 0.50 4.80 -15.54
CA TYR A 230 0.08 4.10 -14.34
C TYR A 230 -0.93 4.87 -13.50
N GLN A 231 -1.32 6.08 -13.89
CA GLN A 231 -2.42 6.78 -13.23
C GLN A 231 -3.72 5.96 -13.34
N THR A 232 -4.37 5.76 -12.20
CA THR A 232 -5.68 5.12 -12.12
C THR A 232 -6.75 6.17 -11.78
N PRO A 233 -8.01 6.02 -12.27
CA PRO A 233 -9.10 6.93 -11.93
C PRO A 233 -9.43 6.99 -10.44
N SER A 234 -9.23 5.90 -9.72
CA SER A 234 -9.47 5.79 -8.28
C SER A 234 -8.54 4.76 -7.64
N LEU A 235 -8.47 4.77 -6.31
CA LEU A 235 -7.71 3.78 -5.53
C LEU A 235 -8.17 2.34 -5.82
N TYR A 236 -9.44 2.14 -6.12
CA TYR A 236 -10.06 0.84 -6.39
C TYR A 236 -10.08 0.44 -7.88
N SER A 237 -9.64 1.32 -8.77
CA SER A 237 -9.74 1.07 -10.21
C SER A 237 -8.65 0.12 -10.69
N THR A 238 -9.05 -0.91 -11.43
CA THR A 238 -8.13 -1.81 -12.12
C THR A 238 -7.60 -1.21 -13.44
N LEU A 239 -8.06 -0.01 -13.81
CA LEU A 239 -7.80 0.58 -15.12
C LEU A 239 -6.63 1.58 -15.07
N CYS A 240 -5.63 1.35 -15.92
CA CYS A 240 -4.64 2.33 -16.36
C CYS A 240 -4.10 1.89 -17.73
N LYS A 241 -3.33 2.75 -18.42
CA LYS A 241 -2.87 2.45 -19.81
C LYS A 241 -2.02 1.19 -19.93
N LYS A 242 -1.38 0.75 -18.84
CA LYS A 242 -0.52 -0.43 -18.78
C LYS A 242 -0.97 -1.47 -17.76
N CYS A 243 -2.11 -1.27 -17.12
CA CYS A 243 -2.62 -2.19 -16.12
C CYS A 243 -3.03 -3.50 -16.81
N ARG A 244 -2.75 -4.62 -16.13
CA ARG A 244 -2.94 -5.97 -16.64
C ARG A 244 -4.03 -6.73 -15.88
N PHE A 245 -4.20 -6.41 -14.61
CA PHE A 245 -5.16 -7.08 -13.75
C PHE A 245 -6.59 -6.89 -14.26
N GLN A 246 -7.32 -7.99 -14.31
CA GLN A 246 -8.74 -8.00 -14.59
C GLN A 246 -9.44 -8.71 -13.44
N ARG A 247 -10.38 -8.02 -12.80
CA ARG A 247 -11.20 -8.65 -11.78
C ARG A 247 -12.01 -9.76 -12.46
N PRO A 248 -12.04 -10.99 -11.93
CA PRO A 248 -12.95 -12.01 -12.41
C PRO A 248 -14.37 -11.45 -12.40
N SER A 249 -15.05 -11.52 -13.54
CA SER A 249 -16.47 -11.17 -13.61
C SER A 249 -17.23 -12.07 -12.64
N SER A 250 -17.97 -11.48 -11.69
CA SER A 250 -18.93 -12.23 -10.90
C SER A 250 -19.93 -12.85 -11.87
N THR A 251 -19.93 -14.17 -12.02
CA THR A 251 -21.03 -14.86 -12.68
C THR A 251 -22.26 -14.64 -11.80
N SER A 252 -23.04 -13.60 -12.08
CA SER A 252 -24.39 -13.50 -11.59
C SER A 252 -25.12 -14.71 -12.17
N SER A 253 -25.31 -15.75 -11.36
CA SER A 253 -26.30 -16.77 -11.65
C SER A 253 -27.64 -16.02 -11.68
N SER A 254 -28.07 -15.63 -12.87
CA SER A 254 -29.42 -15.18 -13.14
C SER A 254 -30.34 -16.38 -12.95
N GLY A 255 -30.66 -16.67 -11.69
CA GLY A 255 -31.88 -17.39 -11.35
C GLY A 255 -33.03 -16.48 -11.76
N SER A 256 -33.72 -16.88 -12.81
CA SER A 256 -35.03 -16.37 -13.17
C SER A 256 -35.99 -16.70 -12.03
N ASP A 257 -36.23 -15.74 -11.14
CA ASP A 257 -37.42 -15.72 -10.29
C ASP A 257 -38.29 -14.55 -10.75
N ASP A 258 -39.30 -14.91 -11.56
CA ASP A 258 -40.50 -14.09 -11.74
C ASP A 258 -41.19 -13.96 -10.38
N HIS A 259 -41.07 -12.78 -9.74
CA HIS A 259 -42.04 -12.37 -8.72
C HIS A 259 -42.37 -10.88 -8.81
N ASP A 260 -43.58 -10.68 -9.30
CA ASP A 260 -44.53 -9.58 -9.18
C ASP A 260 -44.28 -8.51 -8.07
N GLY A 261 -44.31 -7.25 -8.53
CA GLY A 261 -45.03 -6.13 -7.90
C GLY A 261 -44.77 -5.78 -6.43
N GLY A 262 -44.01 -4.71 -6.18
CA GLY A 262 -44.04 -4.04 -4.86
C GLY A 262 -43.17 -2.80 -4.75
N VAL A 263 -43.79 -1.64 -4.75
CA VAL A 263 -43.22 -0.29 -4.56
C VAL A 263 -42.63 -0.12 -3.15
N ALA A 264 -41.42 0.44 -3.03
CA ALA A 264 -41.06 1.31 -1.90
C ALA A 264 -39.88 2.24 -2.25
N GLN A 265 -40.02 3.48 -1.79
CA GLN A 265 -39.12 4.63 -1.91
C GLN A 265 -37.83 4.44 -1.12
N TYR A 266 -36.71 4.98 -1.62
CA TYR A 266 -35.87 6.02 -0.99
C TYR A 266 -35.09 6.76 -2.09
#